data_AF-A0A378PX00-F1
#
_entry.id   AF-A0A378PX00-F1
#
_cell.length_a   1.000
_cell.length_b   1.000
_cell.length_c   1.000
_cell.angle_alpha   90.00
_cell.angle_beta   90.00
_cell.angle_gamma   90.00
#
_symmetry.space_group_name_H-M   'P 1'
#
loop_
_entity.id
_entity.type
_entity.pdbx_description
1 polymer ?
#
loop_
_entity_poly.entity_id
_entity_poly.type
_entity_poly.pdbx_seq_one_letter_code
_entity_poly.pdbx_strand_id
1 'polypeptide(L)'
;MSVSPLTCEIYVTLTNNSKRKEEDVNGANPRSYDGKGNQHGHIIRFAETAGGVGGTFVWDIYLFASPHDKHEQNLSGLTAENDLSSPDGLFFDPRGVLWIQTDDGAYTKTTNCMLLASLPNHIGDGASLTTSTGKTTHMGAKATPDTLKRFFVGPKGCEVTGITMTPDCKALFINIQHPEGTFGAVAGGKTPRSGTVVITKKDGGVILAELLEG
;
A
#
# COMPACT_ATOMS: atom_id res chain seq x y z
N MET A 1 9.25 -4.39 -1.53
CA MET A 1 9.36 -3.80 -2.89
C MET A 1 8.70 -4.71 -3.90
N SER A 2 8.26 -4.19 -5.05
CA SER A 2 7.75 -4.97 -6.18
C SER A 2 8.02 -4.24 -7.50
N VAL A 3 8.03 -4.96 -8.62
CA VAL A 3 8.31 -4.40 -9.95
C VAL A 3 7.09 -4.60 -10.85
N SER A 4 6.63 -3.53 -11.50
CA SER A 4 5.52 -3.61 -12.44
C SER A 4 5.89 -4.49 -13.62
N PRO A 5 5.10 -5.53 -13.95
CA PRO A 5 5.35 -6.37 -15.12
C PRO A 5 5.03 -5.64 -16.44
N LEU A 6 4.32 -4.50 -16.38
CA LEU A 6 3.92 -3.73 -17.56
C LEU A 6 4.89 -2.60 -17.89
N THR A 7 5.43 -1.93 -16.87
CA THR A 7 6.24 -0.71 -17.03
C THR A 7 7.68 -0.86 -16.55
N CYS A 8 8.02 -1.98 -15.88
CA CYS A 8 9.29 -2.18 -15.18
C CYS A 8 9.59 -1.14 -14.09
N GLU A 9 8.61 -0.34 -13.69
CA GLU A 9 8.73 0.60 -12.58
C GLU A 9 8.81 -0.15 -11.25
N ILE A 10 9.69 0.33 -10.36
CA ILE A 10 9.99 -0.31 -9.08
C ILE A 10 9.27 0.45 -7.98
N TYR A 11 8.52 -0.26 -7.14
CA TYR A 11 7.75 0.29 -6.03
C TYR A 11 8.36 -0.19 -4.71
N VAL A 12 8.61 0.74 -3.79
CA VAL A 12 9.20 0.47 -2.49
C VAL A 12 8.36 1.14 -1.41
N THR A 13 7.98 0.36 -0.41
CA THR A 13 7.31 0.84 0.79
C THR A 13 8.31 1.44 1.76
N LEU A 14 7.95 2.60 2.29
CA LEU A 14 8.60 3.26 3.41
C LEU A 14 7.54 3.34 4.52
N THR A 15 7.39 2.24 5.25
CA THR A 15 6.23 1.92 6.10
C THR A 15 5.87 2.99 7.12
N ASN A 16 6.85 3.55 7.83
CA ASN A 16 6.70 4.75 8.66
C ASN A 16 8.08 5.17 9.18
N ASN A 17 8.13 6.34 9.80
CA ASN A 17 9.25 6.77 10.64
C ASN A 17 8.76 7.82 11.65
N SER A 18 8.27 7.36 12.80
CA SER A 18 7.81 8.21 13.90
C SER A 18 8.93 8.95 14.64
N LYS A 19 10.20 8.74 14.25
CA LYS A 19 11.38 9.42 14.81
C LYS A 19 11.96 10.46 13.87
N ARG A 20 11.41 10.61 12.65
CA ARG A 20 11.88 11.61 11.69
C ARG A 20 11.60 12.99 12.24
N LYS A 21 12.64 13.83 12.35
CA LYS A 21 12.49 15.22 12.76
C LYS A 21 12.26 16.11 11.55
N GLU A 22 11.78 17.33 11.79
CA GLU A 22 11.53 18.31 10.72
C GLU A 22 12.82 18.77 10.04
N GLU A 23 13.95 18.82 10.76
CA GLU A 23 15.25 19.10 10.15
C GLU A 23 15.74 17.97 9.23
N ASP A 24 15.23 16.73 9.41
CA ASP A 24 15.65 15.53 8.68
C ASP A 24 14.76 15.20 7.46
N VAL A 25 13.74 16.02 7.17
CA VAL A 25 12.87 15.79 6.00
C VAL A 25 13.56 16.21 4.69
N ASN A 26 13.31 15.44 3.63
CA ASN A 26 13.83 15.68 2.29
C ASN A 26 12.79 15.31 1.23
N GLY A 27 13.08 15.50 -0.07
CA GLY A 27 12.12 15.23 -1.14
C GLY A 27 11.55 13.81 -1.11
N ALA A 28 12.39 12.79 -0.87
CA ALA A 28 11.95 11.40 -0.81
C ALA A 28 11.30 11.02 0.53
N ASN A 29 11.47 11.84 1.58
CA ASN A 29 10.89 11.62 2.91
C ASN A 29 10.37 12.95 3.49
N PRO A 30 9.29 13.50 2.91
CA PRO A 30 8.99 14.93 3.08
C PRO A 30 8.09 15.25 4.27
N ARG A 31 7.69 14.24 5.06
CA ARG A 31 6.66 14.34 6.09
C ARG A 31 7.22 14.19 7.51
N SER A 32 6.84 15.12 8.38
CA SER A 32 6.96 15.06 9.83
C SER A 32 5.80 15.89 10.40
N TYR A 33 5.10 15.39 11.42
CA TYR A 33 3.91 16.05 11.99
C TYR A 33 3.98 16.08 13.50
N ASP A 34 3.61 17.22 14.11
CA ASP A 34 3.42 17.37 15.56
C ASP A 34 4.57 16.83 16.43
N GLY A 35 5.82 16.91 15.95
CA GLY A 35 6.99 16.35 16.63
C GLY A 35 7.03 14.81 16.71
N LYS A 36 6.18 14.11 15.96
CA LYS A 36 6.01 12.64 15.95
C LYS A 36 6.47 11.99 14.65
N GLY A 37 7.12 12.72 13.74
CA GLY A 37 7.56 12.20 12.45
C GLY A 37 6.41 11.76 11.55
N ASN A 38 6.69 10.84 10.63
CA ASN A 38 5.70 10.28 9.72
C ASN A 38 5.20 8.94 10.25
N GLN A 39 3.97 8.90 10.77
CA GLN A 39 3.39 7.68 11.37
C GLN A 39 2.75 6.74 10.35
N HIS A 40 2.52 7.18 9.11
CA HIS A 40 1.65 6.47 8.16
C HIS A 40 2.38 5.93 6.93
N GLY A 41 3.58 6.44 6.62
CA GLY A 41 4.39 5.90 5.54
C GLY A 41 3.93 6.26 4.14
N HIS A 42 4.63 5.74 3.15
CA HIS A 42 4.36 6.04 1.74
C HIS A 42 5.02 4.99 0.85
N ILE A 43 4.61 4.98 -0.41
CA ILE A 43 5.20 4.15 -1.46
C ILE A 43 5.96 5.08 -2.39
N ILE A 44 7.27 4.88 -2.50
CA ILE A 44 8.12 5.56 -3.49
C ILE A 44 8.26 4.67 -4.72
N ARG A 45 8.24 5.29 -5.90
CA ARG A 45 8.32 4.63 -7.20
C ARG A 45 9.51 5.15 -7.99
N PHE A 46 10.20 4.25 -8.68
CA PHE A 46 11.38 4.53 -9.50
C PHE A 46 11.19 4.02 -10.91
N ALA A 47 11.76 4.71 -11.88
CA ALA A 47 11.95 4.21 -13.24
C ALA A 47 13.37 4.48 -13.71
N GLU A 48 13.98 3.52 -14.40
CA GLU A 48 15.27 3.74 -15.03
C GLU A 48 15.15 4.63 -16.26
N THR A 49 16.12 5.52 -16.44
CA THR A 49 16.10 6.53 -17.52
C THR A 49 16.62 6.01 -18.87
N ALA A 50 17.25 4.83 -18.92
CA ALA A 50 17.95 4.32 -20.10
C ALA A 50 17.62 2.84 -20.45
N GLY A 51 16.39 2.39 -20.18
CA GLY A 51 15.91 1.10 -20.68
C GLY A 51 16.58 -0.16 -20.07
N GLY A 52 16.92 -0.15 -18.78
CA GLY A 52 17.29 -1.38 -18.04
C GLY A 52 18.77 -1.57 -17.73
N VAL A 53 19.66 -0.65 -18.17
CA VAL A 53 21.12 -0.79 -18.03
C VAL A 53 21.81 0.48 -17.51
N GLY A 54 21.03 1.49 -17.11
CA GLY A 54 21.54 2.80 -16.70
C GLY A 54 21.70 2.92 -15.18
N GLY A 55 22.71 3.67 -14.72
CA GLY A 55 22.92 3.96 -13.29
C GLY A 55 22.07 5.10 -12.72
N THR A 56 21.06 5.58 -13.47
CA THR A 56 20.26 6.77 -13.14
C THR A 56 18.75 6.48 -13.22
N PHE A 57 18.04 6.95 -12.22
CA PHE A 57 16.60 6.77 -12.06
C PHE A 57 15.88 8.12 -11.87
N VAL A 58 14.66 8.18 -12.36
CA VAL A 58 13.66 9.17 -11.92
C VAL A 58 12.81 8.54 -10.82
N TRP A 59 12.26 9.36 -9.92
CA TRP A 59 11.40 8.89 -8.85
C TRP A 59 10.24 9.86 -8.57
N ASP A 60 9.14 9.31 -8.08
CA ASP A 60 8.06 10.04 -7.43
C ASP A 60 7.54 9.27 -6.22
N ILE A 61 6.76 9.93 -5.36
CA ILE A 61 5.99 9.26 -4.31
C ILE A 61 4.66 8.86 -4.92
N TYR A 62 4.51 7.58 -5.23
CA TYR A 62 3.30 7.01 -5.79
C TYR A 62 2.09 7.23 -4.89
N LEU A 63 2.23 6.97 -3.59
CA LEU A 63 1.11 7.03 -2.64
C LEU A 63 1.59 7.48 -1.26
N PHE A 64 1.02 8.56 -0.73
CA PHE A 64 1.12 8.91 0.68
C PHE A 64 -0.02 8.25 1.45
N ALA A 65 0.31 7.26 2.28
CA ALA A 65 -0.65 6.68 3.20
C ALA A 65 -0.99 7.66 4.32
N SER A 66 -2.26 7.69 4.70
CA SER A 66 -2.84 8.55 5.72
C SER A 66 -4.27 8.11 6.00
N PRO A 67 -4.78 8.24 7.24
CA PRO A 67 -6.20 8.37 7.49
C PRO A 67 -6.81 9.49 6.64
N HIS A 68 -8.03 9.29 6.12
CA HIS A 68 -8.65 10.27 5.22
C HIS A 68 -8.94 11.62 5.88
N ASP A 69 -9.22 11.61 7.18
CA ASP A 69 -9.58 12.78 8.00
C ASP A 69 -8.37 13.60 8.49
N LYS A 70 -7.14 13.13 8.25
CA LYS A 70 -5.89 13.85 8.53
C LYS A 70 -5.52 14.75 7.35
N HIS A 71 -6.27 15.84 7.13
CA HIS A 71 -6.14 16.68 5.93
C HIS A 71 -4.71 17.15 5.61
N GLU A 72 -3.91 17.54 6.61
CA GLU A 72 -2.50 17.95 6.40
C GLU A 72 -1.56 16.79 6.03
N GLN A 73 -1.95 15.55 6.37
CA GLN A 73 -1.17 14.34 6.14
C GLN A 73 -1.62 13.60 4.88
N ASN A 74 -2.88 13.75 4.50
CA ASN A 74 -3.55 13.09 3.39
C ASN A 74 -3.27 13.80 2.05
N LEU A 75 -2.01 13.77 1.62
CA LEU A 75 -1.56 14.42 0.39
C LEU A 75 -2.11 13.74 -0.88
N SER A 76 -2.35 12.42 -0.81
CA SER A 76 -2.89 11.63 -1.91
C SER A 76 -4.41 11.76 -2.08
N GLY A 77 -5.11 12.46 -1.18
CA GLY A 77 -6.56 12.65 -1.28
C GLY A 77 -7.36 11.38 -1.03
N LEU A 78 -6.87 10.52 -0.14
CA LEU A 78 -7.54 9.29 0.27
C LEU A 78 -8.89 9.59 0.92
N THR A 79 -9.80 8.66 0.73
CA THR A 79 -11.18 8.67 1.19
C THR A 79 -11.37 7.58 2.24
N ALA A 80 -12.51 7.55 2.95
CA ALA A 80 -12.77 6.52 3.94
C ALA A 80 -12.80 5.09 3.31
N GLU A 81 -13.07 5.01 2.01
CA GLU A 81 -13.13 3.78 1.23
C GLU A 81 -11.74 3.18 0.96
N ASN A 82 -10.69 4.00 0.95
CA ASN A 82 -9.35 3.59 0.50
C ASN A 82 -8.19 4.13 1.35
N ASP A 83 -8.47 4.75 2.50
CA ASP A 83 -7.43 5.15 3.43
C ASP A 83 -6.71 3.96 4.07
N LEU A 84 -5.46 4.19 4.42
CA LEU A 84 -4.56 3.18 4.94
C LEU A 84 -3.45 3.85 5.74
N SER A 85 -2.73 3.03 6.51
CA SER A 85 -1.54 3.42 7.24
C SER A 85 -0.54 2.27 7.16
N SER A 86 0.74 2.60 7.21
CA SER A 86 1.86 1.67 7.25
C SER A 86 1.84 0.60 6.14
N PRO A 87 1.88 1.01 4.85
CA PRO A 87 2.02 0.07 3.75
C PRO A 87 3.38 -0.64 3.87
N ASP A 88 3.37 -1.96 3.74
CA ASP A 88 4.54 -2.82 3.91
C ASP A 88 4.73 -3.75 2.70
N GLY A 89 4.05 -4.89 2.67
CA GLY A 89 4.19 -5.86 1.59
C GLY A 89 3.61 -5.35 0.27
N LEU A 90 4.31 -5.58 -0.85
CA LEU A 90 3.85 -5.23 -2.19
C LEU A 90 3.91 -6.43 -3.13
N PHE A 91 2.94 -6.56 -4.03
CA PHE A 91 2.93 -7.59 -5.07
C PHE A 91 2.21 -7.12 -6.31
N PHE A 92 2.88 -7.20 -7.46
CA PHE A 92 2.20 -7.07 -8.74
C PHE A 92 1.66 -8.41 -9.21
N ASP A 93 0.42 -8.41 -9.68
CA ASP A 93 -0.09 -9.52 -10.46
C ASP A 93 0.26 -9.40 -11.95
N PRO A 94 0.13 -10.46 -12.76
CA PRO A 94 0.48 -10.44 -14.18
C PRO A 94 -0.28 -9.41 -15.04
N ARG A 95 -1.37 -8.85 -14.52
CA ARG A 95 -2.20 -7.85 -15.20
C ARG A 95 -1.79 -6.42 -14.83
N GLY A 96 -0.81 -6.25 -13.95
CA GLY A 96 -0.34 -4.94 -13.49
C GLY A 96 -1.09 -4.37 -12.30
N VAL A 97 -1.97 -5.15 -11.63
CA VAL A 97 -2.57 -4.69 -10.37
C VAL A 97 -1.50 -4.73 -9.28
N LEU A 98 -1.28 -3.59 -8.61
CA LEU A 98 -0.44 -3.50 -7.43
C LEU A 98 -1.27 -3.81 -6.18
N TRP A 99 -0.94 -4.92 -5.54
CA TRP A 99 -1.49 -5.30 -4.25
C TRP A 99 -0.64 -4.73 -3.13
N ILE A 100 -1.28 -3.97 -2.22
CA ILE A 100 -0.65 -3.27 -1.11
C ILE A 100 -1.14 -3.89 0.21
N GLN A 101 -0.21 -4.43 0.97
CA GLN A 101 -0.43 -5.00 2.30
C GLN A 101 0.01 -4.01 3.38
N THR A 102 -0.60 -4.05 4.56
CA THR A 102 -0.27 -3.11 5.65
C THR A 102 0.16 -3.84 6.92
N ASP A 103 1.17 -3.29 7.60
CA ASP A 103 1.56 -3.62 8.98
C ASP A 103 1.45 -2.37 9.85
N ASP A 104 0.25 -2.14 10.39
CA ASP A 104 -0.09 -0.88 11.01
C ASP A 104 -0.25 -0.94 12.53
N GLY A 105 0.45 -0.04 13.21
CA GLY A 105 0.26 0.26 14.63
C GLY A 105 -0.40 1.61 14.91
N ALA A 106 -0.59 2.48 13.91
CA ALA A 106 -0.97 3.88 14.11
C ALA A 106 -2.48 4.15 13.93
N TYR A 107 -3.18 3.34 13.13
CA TYR A 107 -4.58 3.51 12.72
C TYR A 107 -5.50 2.37 13.22
N THR A 108 -4.98 1.53 14.13
CA THR A 108 -5.65 0.34 14.70
C THR A 108 -6.92 0.61 15.51
N LYS A 109 -7.18 1.87 15.88
CA LYS A 109 -8.44 2.27 16.54
C LYS A 109 -9.60 2.44 15.56
N THR A 110 -9.30 2.59 14.27
CA THR A 110 -10.30 2.85 13.23
C THR A 110 -10.53 1.62 12.36
N THR A 111 -9.46 0.91 12.00
CA THR A 111 -9.52 -0.31 11.17
C THR A 111 -8.37 -1.24 11.51
N ASN A 112 -8.38 -2.47 10.99
CA ASN A 112 -7.25 -3.40 11.07
C ASN A 112 -6.38 -3.32 9.81
N CYS A 113 -5.24 -4.02 9.85
CA CYS A 113 -4.43 -4.25 8.68
C CYS A 113 -5.23 -4.85 7.52
N MET A 114 -4.86 -4.47 6.31
CA MET A 114 -5.68 -4.66 5.12
C MET A 114 -4.84 -5.00 3.89
N LEU A 115 -5.54 -5.43 2.86
CA LEU A 115 -5.04 -5.58 1.51
C LEU A 115 -5.81 -4.62 0.60
N LEU A 116 -5.09 -3.78 -0.14
CA LEU A 116 -5.65 -2.90 -1.17
C LEU A 116 -5.20 -3.36 -2.56
N ALA A 117 -6.07 -3.14 -3.53
CA ALA A 117 -5.78 -3.29 -4.95
C ALA A 117 -5.65 -1.91 -5.57
N SER A 118 -4.53 -1.68 -6.25
CA SER A 118 -4.18 -0.40 -6.86
C SER A 118 -3.91 -0.57 -8.35
N LEU A 119 -4.34 0.40 -9.15
CA LEU A 119 -4.10 0.49 -10.59
C LEU A 119 -3.14 1.64 -10.87
N PRO A 120 -1.81 1.41 -10.74
CA PRO A 120 -0.84 2.42 -11.10
C PRO A 120 -0.82 2.67 -12.61
N ASN A 121 -0.51 3.90 -13.00
CA ASN A 121 -0.24 4.27 -14.40
C ASN A 121 1.28 4.28 -14.66
N HIS A 122 1.93 5.45 -14.71
CA HIS A 122 3.37 5.57 -14.96
C HIS A 122 3.99 6.73 -14.18
N ILE A 123 5.30 6.71 -13.97
CA ILE A 123 6.03 7.78 -13.28
C ILE A 123 5.86 9.12 -13.98
N GLY A 124 5.68 10.20 -13.20
CA GLY A 124 5.47 11.54 -13.75
C GLY A 124 4.03 11.85 -14.18
N ASP A 125 3.09 10.97 -13.88
CA ASP A 125 1.64 11.18 -14.07
C ASP A 125 1.01 12.13 -13.04
N GLY A 126 1.79 12.59 -12.06
CA GLY A 126 1.34 13.49 -11.01
C GLY A 126 1.94 14.89 -11.08
N ALA A 127 2.21 15.47 -9.91
CA ALA A 127 2.65 16.86 -9.79
C ALA A 127 3.58 17.06 -8.59
N SER A 128 4.33 18.16 -8.62
CA SER A 128 5.05 18.64 -7.45
C SER A 128 4.08 19.22 -6.43
N LEU A 129 4.35 18.97 -5.15
CA LEU A 129 3.66 19.61 -4.03
C LEU A 129 4.65 19.98 -2.94
N THR A 130 4.24 20.91 -2.08
CA THR A 130 4.98 21.31 -0.88
C THR A 130 4.23 20.82 0.35
N THR A 131 4.89 20.06 1.22
CA THR A 131 4.31 19.54 2.47
C THR A 131 4.19 20.63 3.53
N SER A 132 3.49 20.35 4.64
CA SER A 132 3.38 21.26 5.79
C SER A 132 4.73 21.60 6.43
N THR A 133 5.76 20.77 6.24
CA THR A 133 7.15 21.03 6.66
C THR A 133 7.93 21.91 5.67
N GLY A 134 7.27 22.44 4.64
CA GLY A 134 7.88 23.28 3.61
C GLY A 134 8.76 22.52 2.62
N LYS A 135 8.71 21.19 2.56
CA LYS A 135 9.51 20.40 1.62
C LYS A 135 8.75 20.15 0.33
N THR A 136 9.38 20.49 -0.79
CA THR A 136 8.91 20.10 -2.12
C THR A 136 9.23 18.64 -2.40
N THR A 137 8.27 17.92 -2.95
CA THR A 137 8.39 16.54 -3.40
C THR A 137 7.58 16.35 -4.68
N HIS A 138 7.83 15.26 -5.40
CA HIS A 138 7.06 14.85 -6.56
C HIS A 138 6.14 13.71 -6.14
N MET A 139 4.84 13.87 -6.36
CA MET A 139 3.84 12.85 -6.11
C MET A 139 3.34 12.30 -7.46
N GLY A 140 3.02 11.01 -7.52
CA GLY A 140 2.27 10.43 -8.62
C GLY A 140 0.83 10.95 -8.67
N ALA A 141 0.06 10.49 -9.65
CA ALA A 141 -1.35 10.81 -9.77
C ALA A 141 -2.11 10.52 -8.45
N LYS A 142 -3.05 11.38 -8.09
CA LYS A 142 -3.88 11.15 -6.89
C LYS A 142 -4.69 9.86 -7.04
N ALA A 143 -4.71 9.07 -5.98
CA ALA A 143 -5.57 7.90 -5.91
C ALA A 143 -7.04 8.33 -5.91
N THR A 144 -7.88 7.57 -6.61
CA THR A 144 -9.33 7.71 -6.57
C THR A 144 -9.95 6.41 -6.07
N PRO A 145 -11.23 6.40 -5.68
CA PRO A 145 -11.93 5.15 -5.38
C PRO A 145 -11.91 4.14 -6.54
N ASP A 146 -11.66 4.56 -7.77
CA ASP A 146 -11.55 3.67 -8.94
C ASP A 146 -10.14 3.09 -9.12
N THR A 147 -9.10 3.84 -8.74
CA THR A 147 -7.70 3.42 -8.92
C THR A 147 -7.05 2.83 -7.67
N LEU A 148 -7.66 2.99 -6.49
CA LEU A 148 -7.23 2.35 -5.23
C LEU A 148 -8.45 1.91 -4.43
N LYS A 149 -8.59 0.60 -4.24
CA LYS A 149 -9.72 -0.03 -3.53
C LYS A 149 -9.23 -0.92 -2.41
N ARG A 150 -9.82 -0.77 -1.22
CA ARG A 150 -9.65 -1.73 -0.13
C ARG A 150 -10.34 -3.04 -0.52
N PHE A 151 -9.57 -4.13 -0.56
CA PHE A 151 -10.04 -5.44 -1.00
C PHE A 151 -10.36 -6.38 0.16
N PHE A 152 -9.55 -6.35 1.21
CA PHE A 152 -9.72 -7.21 2.39
C PHE A 152 -9.24 -6.48 3.66
N VAL A 153 -9.90 -6.74 4.78
CA VAL A 153 -9.49 -6.29 6.12
C VAL A 153 -9.27 -7.51 6.99
N GLY A 154 -8.08 -7.61 7.57
CA GLY A 154 -7.68 -8.71 8.43
C GLY A 154 -8.36 -8.68 9.81
N PRO A 155 -8.23 -9.77 10.57
CA PRO A 155 -8.68 -9.82 11.96
C PRO A 155 -7.92 -8.80 12.83
N LYS A 156 -8.45 -8.58 14.03
CA LYS A 156 -7.84 -7.67 15.01
C LYS A 156 -6.38 -8.04 15.30
N GLY A 157 -5.54 -7.01 15.37
CA GLY A 157 -4.13 -7.11 15.80
C GLY A 157 -3.23 -7.89 14.85
N CYS A 158 -3.74 -8.32 13.70
CA CYS A 158 -2.89 -8.95 12.68
C CYS A 158 -2.12 -7.92 11.86
N GLU A 159 -1.08 -8.41 11.23
CA GLU A 159 -0.55 -7.87 9.98
C GLU A 159 -1.13 -8.72 8.83
N VAL A 160 -1.48 -8.07 7.71
CA VAL A 160 -1.71 -8.77 6.45
C VAL A 160 -0.40 -8.75 5.70
N THR A 161 0.14 -9.93 5.37
CA THR A 161 1.50 -10.05 4.80
C THR A 161 1.62 -11.31 3.95
N GLY A 162 2.69 -11.42 3.15
CA GLY A 162 2.94 -12.58 2.29
C GLY A 162 1.79 -12.89 1.33
N ILE A 163 1.98 -12.56 0.05
CA ILE A 163 0.94 -12.67 -0.97
C ILE A 163 1.45 -13.42 -2.19
N THR A 164 0.59 -14.23 -2.80
CA THR A 164 0.81 -14.82 -4.12
C THR A 164 -0.52 -15.12 -4.80
N MET A 165 -0.50 -15.23 -6.13
CA MET A 165 -1.69 -15.51 -6.93
C MET A 165 -1.44 -16.69 -7.87
N THR A 166 -2.49 -17.48 -8.08
CA THR A 166 -2.54 -18.48 -9.15
C THR A 166 -2.36 -17.85 -10.54
N PRO A 167 -1.74 -18.56 -11.51
CA PRO A 167 -1.54 -18.04 -12.86
C PRO A 167 -2.84 -17.64 -13.59
N ASP A 168 -3.96 -18.30 -13.29
CA ASP A 168 -5.28 -17.97 -13.86
C ASP A 168 -6.00 -16.83 -13.11
N CYS A 169 -5.36 -16.25 -12.10
CA CYS A 169 -5.87 -15.16 -11.26
C CYS A 169 -7.18 -15.49 -10.51
N LYS A 170 -7.48 -16.77 -10.26
CA LYS A 170 -8.74 -17.19 -9.61
C LYS A 170 -8.63 -17.43 -8.12
N ALA A 171 -7.42 -17.63 -7.61
CA ALA A 171 -7.12 -17.78 -6.20
C ALA A 171 -5.96 -16.88 -5.77
N LEU A 172 -6.21 -16.07 -4.75
CA LEU A 172 -5.23 -15.20 -4.09
C LEU A 172 -4.94 -15.75 -2.69
N PHE A 173 -3.66 -15.94 -2.40
CA PHE A 173 -3.19 -16.40 -1.09
C PHE A 173 -2.59 -15.22 -0.35
N ILE A 174 -3.05 -14.98 0.88
CA ILE A 174 -2.48 -13.98 1.78
C ILE A 174 -2.21 -14.61 3.14
N ASN A 175 -1.16 -14.18 3.85
CA ASN A 175 -0.94 -14.57 5.24
C ASN A 175 -1.52 -13.54 6.19
N ILE A 176 -2.09 -14.06 7.27
CA ILE A 176 -2.51 -13.31 8.44
C ILE A 176 -1.48 -13.61 9.52
N GLN A 177 -0.67 -12.62 9.89
CA GLN A 177 0.39 -12.79 10.88
C GLN A 177 -0.08 -12.27 12.24
N HIS A 178 0.31 -12.99 13.30
CA HIS A 178 0.10 -12.64 14.71
C HIS A 178 -1.30 -12.09 15.05
N PRO A 179 -2.40 -12.73 14.59
CA PRO A 179 -3.73 -12.23 14.90
C PRO A 179 -4.00 -12.29 16.41
N GLU A 180 -4.84 -11.38 16.90
CA GLU A 180 -5.42 -11.44 18.23
C GLU A 180 -6.76 -12.22 18.23
N GLY A 181 -7.32 -12.43 19.43
CA GLY A 181 -8.63 -13.04 19.59
C GLY A 181 -8.59 -14.54 19.32
N THR A 182 -9.47 -15.03 18.45
CA THR A 182 -9.65 -16.46 18.19
C THR A 182 -9.47 -16.84 16.71
N PHE A 183 -8.91 -15.95 15.89
CA PHE A 183 -8.68 -16.25 14.48
C PHE A 183 -7.77 -17.47 14.32
N GLY A 184 -8.20 -18.43 13.50
CA GLY A 184 -7.44 -19.67 13.26
C GLY A 184 -7.33 -20.60 14.47
N ALA A 185 -8.04 -20.32 15.57
CA ALA A 185 -8.07 -21.21 16.72
C ALA A 185 -8.69 -22.57 16.35
N VAL A 186 -8.17 -23.64 16.94
CA VAL A 186 -8.79 -24.97 16.84
C VAL A 186 -10.17 -24.96 17.51
N ALA A 187 -11.06 -25.88 17.13
CA ALA A 187 -12.40 -25.96 17.70
C ALA A 187 -12.33 -26.06 19.25
N GLY A 188 -13.03 -25.16 19.94
CA GLY A 188 -13.01 -25.05 21.41
C GLY A 188 -11.78 -24.33 22.01
N GLY A 189 -10.80 -23.98 21.19
CA GLY A 189 -9.60 -23.25 21.59
C GLY A 189 -9.80 -21.73 21.62
N LYS A 190 -8.89 -21.04 22.33
CA LYS A 190 -8.84 -19.56 22.42
C LYS A 190 -7.56 -18.95 21.90
N THR A 191 -6.55 -19.76 21.59
CA THR A 191 -5.24 -19.27 21.12
C THR A 191 -5.33 -18.95 19.64
N PRO A 192 -5.13 -17.69 19.22
CA PRO A 192 -5.14 -17.33 17.81
C PRO A 192 -3.90 -17.90 17.11
N ARG A 193 -4.01 -18.13 15.80
CA ARG A 193 -2.93 -18.71 14.99
C ARG A 193 -2.78 -17.93 13.70
N SER A 194 -1.54 -17.60 13.36
CA SER A 194 -1.21 -17.17 12.00
C SER A 194 -1.65 -18.23 10.99
N GLY A 195 -2.04 -17.79 9.80
CA GLY A 195 -2.47 -18.72 8.76
C GLY A 195 -2.54 -18.07 7.39
N THR A 196 -2.52 -18.91 6.35
CA THR A 196 -2.75 -18.48 4.98
C THR A 196 -4.25 -18.57 4.68
N VAL A 197 -4.82 -17.46 4.20
CA VAL A 197 -6.19 -17.39 3.69
C VAL A 197 -6.13 -17.51 2.18
N VAL A 198 -7.02 -18.34 1.62
CA VAL A 198 -7.22 -18.45 0.17
C VAL A 198 -8.50 -17.72 -0.18
N ILE A 199 -8.38 -16.64 -0.95
CA ILE A 199 -9.50 -15.85 -1.44
C ILE A 199 -9.83 -16.33 -2.84
N THR A 200 -11.11 -16.63 -3.08
CA THR A 200 -11.66 -17.04 -4.38
C THR A 200 -13.01 -16.37 -4.59
N LYS A 201 -13.43 -16.19 -5.84
CA LYS A 201 -14.81 -15.77 -6.14
C LYS A 201 -15.74 -16.99 -6.07
N LYS A 202 -16.97 -16.78 -5.57
CA LYS A 202 -18.00 -17.83 -5.47
C LYS A 202 -18.40 -18.41 -6.83
N ASP A 203 -18.31 -17.62 -7.88
CA ASP A 203 -18.60 -18.01 -9.26
C ASP A 203 -17.40 -18.70 -9.95
N GLY A 204 -16.27 -18.88 -9.26
CA GLY A 204 -15.04 -19.42 -9.85
C GLY A 204 -14.38 -18.50 -10.88
N GLY A 205 -14.80 -17.23 -10.94
CA GLY A 205 -14.24 -16.21 -11.81
C GLY A 205 -12.92 -15.64 -11.29
N VAL A 206 -12.31 -14.81 -12.13
CA VAL A 206 -11.05 -14.12 -11.84
C VAL A 206 -11.24 -13.06 -10.75
N ILE A 207 -10.27 -12.95 -9.84
CA ILE A 207 -10.23 -11.96 -8.77
C ILE A 207 -9.90 -10.59 -9.36
N LEU A 208 -10.74 -9.59 -9.05
CA LEU A 208 -10.81 -8.28 -9.71
C LEU A 208 -11.11 -8.43 -11.21
N ALA A 209 -12.40 -8.31 -11.55
CA ALA A 209 -12.87 -8.24 -12.91
C ALA A 209 -13.79 -7.03 -13.01
N GLU A 210 -13.23 -5.89 -13.41
CA GLU A 210 -13.79 -5.15 -14.53
C GLU A 210 -12.62 -4.92 -15.48
N LEU A 211 -12.80 -5.34 -16.73
CA LEU A 211 -11.83 -5.18 -17.80
C LEU A 211 -11.53 -3.70 -18.00
N LEU A 212 -10.28 -3.41 -18.34
CA LEU A 212 -9.89 -2.25 -19.12
C LEU A 212 -10.59 -2.33 -20.49
N GLU A 213 -11.88 -2.05 -20.53
CA GLU A 213 -12.58 -1.67 -21.77
C GLU A 213 -12.92 -0.19 -21.67
N GLY A 214 -12.06 0.62 -22.29
CA GLY A 214 -12.17 2.05 -22.47
C GLY A 214 -11.02 2.57 -23.31
#